data_AF-A0AA36CFK4-F1
#
_entry.id   AF-A0AA36CFK4-F1
#
_cell.length_a   1.000
_cell.length_b   1.000
_cell.length_c   1.000
_cell.angle_alpha   90.00
_cell.angle_beta   90.00
_cell.angle_gamma   90.00
#
_symmetry.space_group_name_H-M   'P 1'
#
loop_
_entity.id
_entity.type
_entity.pdbx_description
1 polymer ?
#
loop_
_entity_poly.entity_id
_entity_poly.type
_entity_poly.pdbx_seq_one_letter_code
_entity_poly.pdbx_strand_id
1 'polypeptide(L)'
;RVRISLYDHDSLPWESDDLMGRTYTDIDGKFVVEGCGDDFGPWNDPDPYIVVEHRCPYVGHTVAITHRKTIVDVWKTFMPMETSVGLVRLDLNQEG
;
A
#
# COMPACT_ATOMS: atom_id res chain seq x y z
N ARG A 1 10.77 -0.19 11.83
CA ARG A 1 9.62 -0.94 11.28
C ARG A 1 8.66 0.05 10.64
N VAL A 2 8.28 -0.18 9.40
CA VAL A 2 7.38 0.68 8.60
C VAL A 2 6.04 -0.03 8.47
N ARG A 3 4.92 0.70 8.56
CA ARG A 3 3.58 0.12 8.46
C ARG A 3 3.20 0.03 6.98
N ILE A 4 2.70 -1.13 6.57
CA ILE A 4 2.24 -1.42 5.22
C ILE A 4 0.78 -1.84 5.30
N SER A 5 -0.08 -1.19 4.54
CA SER A 5 -1.50 -1.53 4.44
C SER A 5 -1.84 -1.81 2.99
N LEU A 6 -2.52 -2.93 2.74
CA LEU A 6 -3.11 -3.29 1.45
C LEU A 6 -4.57 -2.84 1.48
N TYR A 7 -4.94 -2.04 0.49
CA TYR A 7 -6.28 -1.51 0.32
C TYR A 7 -6.87 -1.98 -1.00
N ASP A 8 -8.19 -2.05 -1.03
CA ASP A 8 -8.99 -2.12 -2.24
C ASP A 8 -9.51 -0.72 -2.57
N HIS A 9 -9.43 -0.29 -3.83
CA HIS A 9 -10.01 0.97 -4.25
C HIS A 9 -11.49 0.77 -4.61
N ASP A 10 -12.38 1.32 -3.77
CA ASP A 10 -13.81 1.22 -4.04
C ASP A 10 -14.22 2.19 -5.15
N SER A 11 -14.83 1.64 -6.19
CA SER A 11 -15.29 2.40 -7.35
C SER A 11 -16.59 3.19 -7.08
N LEU A 12 -17.25 2.95 -5.95
CA LEU A 12 -18.54 3.57 -5.61
C LEU A 12 -18.36 4.79 -4.71
N PRO A 13 -18.97 5.96 -5.04
CA PRO A 13 -18.69 7.23 -4.36
C PRO A 13 -19.20 7.32 -2.91
N TRP A 14 -19.94 6.33 -2.44
CA TRP A 14 -20.41 6.22 -1.04
C TRP A 14 -19.67 5.15 -0.24
N GLU A 15 -18.74 4.43 -0.87
CA GLU A 15 -17.90 3.41 -0.24
C GLU A 15 -16.50 3.98 -0.01
N SER A 16 -15.79 3.42 0.95
CA SER A 16 -14.51 3.94 1.42
C SER A 16 -13.49 2.84 1.29
N ASP A 17 -12.39 3.10 0.57
CA ASP A 17 -11.33 2.12 0.30
C ASP A 17 -11.12 1.11 1.43
N ASP A 18 -11.40 -0.15 1.13
CA ASP A 18 -11.44 -1.21 2.12
C ASP A 18 -10.04 -1.70 2.49
N LEU A 19 -9.76 -1.75 3.79
CA LEU A 19 -8.50 -2.29 4.30
C LEU A 19 -8.53 -3.82 4.19
N MET A 20 -7.96 -4.36 3.12
CA MET A 20 -7.84 -5.80 2.89
C MET A 20 -6.85 -6.47 3.85
N GLY A 21 -5.72 -5.80 4.14
CA GLY A 21 -4.61 -6.41 4.89
C GLY A 21 -3.62 -5.41 5.48
N ARG A 22 -2.88 -5.83 6.52
CA ARG A 22 -1.86 -4.99 7.16
C ARG A 22 -0.68 -5.80 7.65
N THR A 23 0.52 -5.27 7.44
CA THR A 23 1.76 -5.83 7.95
C THR A 23 2.74 -4.74 8.37
N TYR A 24 3.91 -5.15 8.86
CA TYR A 24 5.04 -4.28 9.12
C TYR A 24 6.29 -4.84 8.46
N THR A 25 7.17 -3.95 8.02
CA THR A 25 8.48 -4.38 7.54
C THR A 25 9.28 -5.06 8.66
N ASP A 26 10.09 -6.04 8.29
CA ASP A 26 11.12 -6.60 9.15
C ASP A 26 12.29 -5.61 9.35
N ILE A 27 13.40 -6.11 9.90
CA ILE A 27 14.61 -5.31 10.14
C ILE A 27 15.36 -4.94 8.86
N ASP A 28 15.23 -5.75 7.81
CA ASP A 28 15.85 -5.55 6.50
C ASP A 28 14.94 -4.74 5.55
N GLY A 29 13.74 -4.36 6.01
CA GLY A 29 12.78 -3.59 5.24
C GLY A 29 11.85 -4.44 4.36
N LYS A 30 11.91 -5.78 4.45
CA LYS A 30 11.06 -6.69 3.67
C LYS A 30 9.68 -6.81 4.32
N PHE A 31 8.67 -7.09 3.50
CA PHE A 31 7.31 -7.33 3.95
C PHE A 31 6.59 -8.28 3.01
N VAL A 32 5.55 -8.94 3.54
CA VAL A 32 4.54 -9.67 2.79
C VAL A 32 3.19 -9.25 3.38
N VAL A 33 2.25 -8.90 2.51
CA VAL A 33 0.89 -8.53 2.88
C VAL A 33 -0.09 -9.27 1.98
N GLU A 34 -1.10 -9.85 2.59
CA GLU A 34 -2.21 -10.53 1.95
C GLU A 34 -3.50 -10.03 2.59
N GLY A 35 -4.60 -10.13 1.86
CA GLY A 35 -5.90 -9.66 2.30
C GLY A 35 -6.99 -10.04 1.31
N CYS A 36 -8.23 -9.91 1.73
CA CYS A 36 -9.40 -10.10 0.89
C CYS A 36 -10.17 -8.78 0.82
N GLY A 37 -10.63 -8.41 -0.37
CA GLY A 37 -11.74 -7.47 -0.56
C GLY A 37 -13.04 -8.25 -0.45
N ASP A 38 -14.09 -7.66 0.15
CA ASP A 38 -15.42 -8.27 0.24
C ASP A 38 -16.41 -7.46 -0.58
N ASP A 39 -16.66 -7.97 -1.78
CA ASP A 39 -17.27 -7.20 -2.84
C ASP A 39 -18.71 -7.66 -3.05
N PHE A 40 -19.65 -7.13 -2.26
CA PHE A 40 -21.08 -7.41 -2.42
C PHE A 40 -21.68 -6.68 -3.63
N GLY A 41 -21.72 -7.32 -4.79
CA GLY A 41 -22.50 -6.82 -5.95
C GLY A 41 -21.93 -7.22 -7.31
N PRO A 42 -22.62 -6.86 -8.42
CA PRO A 42 -22.19 -7.22 -9.77
C PRO A 42 -21.02 -6.38 -10.33
N TRP A 43 -20.52 -5.38 -9.60
CA TRP A 43 -19.57 -4.38 -10.11
C TRP A 43 -18.52 -4.00 -9.07
N ASN A 44 -17.89 -4.98 -8.44
CA ASN A 44 -16.80 -4.71 -7.52
C ASN A 44 -15.70 -5.76 -7.76
N ASP A 45 -14.82 -5.43 -8.71
CA ASP A 45 -13.62 -6.22 -9.01
C ASP A 45 -12.47 -5.58 -8.23
N PRO A 46 -11.78 -6.32 -7.32
CA PRO A 46 -10.77 -5.73 -6.45
C PRO A 46 -9.72 -4.94 -7.24
N ASP A 47 -9.44 -3.72 -6.80
CA ASP A 47 -8.45 -2.79 -7.35
C ASP A 47 -7.38 -2.45 -6.29
N PRO A 48 -6.41 -3.35 -6.08
CA PRO A 48 -5.53 -3.30 -4.94
C PRO A 48 -4.44 -2.24 -5.07
N TYR A 49 -4.12 -1.59 -3.96
CA TYR A 49 -2.95 -0.71 -3.83
C TYR A 49 -2.34 -0.78 -2.42
N ILE A 50 -1.07 -0.40 -2.30
CA ILE A 50 -0.35 -0.41 -1.02
C ILE A 50 -0.13 1.01 -0.52
N VAL A 51 -0.42 1.23 0.76
CA VAL A 51 -0.04 2.44 1.49
C VAL A 51 1.09 2.12 2.45
N VAL A 52 2.22 2.80 2.24
CA VAL A 52 3.40 2.74 3.10
C VAL A 52 3.41 3.95 4.02
N GLU A 53 3.32 3.73 5.32
CA GLU A 53 3.34 4.79 6.34
C GLU A 53 4.68 4.84 7.07
N HIS A 54 5.42 5.94 6.86
CA HIS A 54 6.81 6.06 7.27
C HIS A 54 7.19 7.49 7.70
N ARG A 55 8.43 7.63 8.17
CA ARG A 55 9.06 8.89 8.58
C ARG A 55 10.34 9.23 7.80
N CYS A 56 10.64 8.44 6.77
CA CYS A 56 11.80 8.66 5.89
C CYS A 56 11.76 10.09 5.31
N PRO A 57 12.80 10.92 5.52
CA PRO A 57 12.87 12.24 4.91
C PRO A 57 13.19 12.15 3.42
N TYR A 58 12.93 13.21 2.68
CA TYR A 58 13.35 13.30 1.27
C TYR A 58 14.88 13.35 1.15
N VAL A 59 15.40 12.92 0.01
CA VAL A 59 16.82 13.12 -0.33
C VAL A 59 17.17 14.61 -0.19
N GLY A 60 18.22 14.90 0.59
CA GLY A 60 18.67 16.28 0.85
C GLY A 60 17.94 16.98 2.00
N HIS A 61 16.92 16.37 2.60
CA HIS A 61 16.23 16.88 3.78
C HIS A 61 16.64 16.08 5.02
N THR A 62 17.00 16.77 6.11
CA THR A 62 17.39 16.14 7.39
C THR A 62 16.27 16.13 8.43
N VAL A 63 15.21 16.90 8.20
CA VAL A 63 14.07 16.99 9.10
C VAL A 63 13.10 15.86 8.78
N ALA A 64 12.94 14.93 9.73
CA ALA A 64 11.93 13.89 9.64
C ALA A 64 10.53 14.53 9.73
N ILE A 65 9.75 14.40 8.67
CA ILE A 65 8.32 14.75 8.71
C ILE A 65 7.62 13.67 9.55
N THR A 66 6.76 14.10 10.47
CA THR A 66 6.24 13.23 11.53
C THR A 66 5.47 12.02 11.00
N HIS A 67 4.75 12.16 9.88
CA HIS A 67 4.00 11.07 9.24
C HIS A 67 3.88 11.30 7.73
N ARG A 68 4.46 10.41 6.90
CA ARG A 68 4.32 10.40 5.43
C ARG A 68 3.60 9.13 4.97
N LYS A 69 2.85 9.26 3.87
CA LYS A 69 2.24 8.16 3.14
C LYS A 69 2.83 8.10 1.73
N THR A 70 3.24 6.91 1.31
CA THR A 70 3.63 6.60 -0.07
C THR A 70 2.65 5.57 -0.60
N ILE A 71 2.03 5.87 -1.75
CA ILE A 71 1.10 4.98 -2.45
C ILE A 71 1.90 4.20 -3.49
N VAL A 72 1.66 2.91 -3.57
CA VAL A 72 2.29 2.01 -4.53
C VAL A 72 1.19 1.20 -5.20
N ASP A 73 1.00 1.43 -6.50
CA ASP A 73 0.07 0.65 -7.31
C ASP A 73 0.58 -0.78 -7.46
N VAL A 74 -0.33 -1.75 -7.34
CA VAL A 74 -0.01 -3.16 -7.51
C VAL A 74 -0.92 -3.80 -8.55
N TRP A 75 -0.41 -4.84 -9.20
CA TRP A 75 -1.21 -5.59 -10.17
C TRP A 75 -2.31 -6.37 -9.47
N LYS A 76 -3.53 -6.33 -10.02
CA LYS A 76 -4.64 -7.22 -9.64
C LYS A 76 -4.20 -8.68 -9.72
N THR A 77 -3.89 -9.25 -8.56
CA THR A 77 -3.35 -10.61 -8.45
C THR A 77 -4.10 -11.32 -7.34
N PHE A 78 -4.66 -12.48 -7.67
CA PHE A 78 -5.46 -13.28 -6.75
C PHE A 78 -4.77 -14.60 -6.47
N MET A 79 -5.00 -15.14 -5.26
CA MET A 79 -4.46 -16.44 -4.87
C MET A 79 -4.85 -17.53 -5.90
N PRO A 80 -3.93 -18.45 -6.25
CA PRO A 80 -2.62 -18.67 -5.62
C PRO A 80 -1.45 -17.89 -6.27
N MET A 81 -1.73 -16.91 -7.12
CA MET A 81 -0.67 -16.11 -7.73
C MET A 81 -0.18 -15.04 -6.75
N GLU A 82 1.10 -14.69 -6.87
CA GLU A 82 1.75 -13.65 -6.06
C GLU A 82 2.35 -12.58 -7.00
N THR A 83 2.34 -11.33 -6.54
CA THR A 83 2.99 -10.21 -7.23
C THR A 83 3.99 -9.51 -6.31
N SER A 84 5.06 -9.00 -6.89
CA SER A 84 6.12 -8.31 -6.16
C SER A 84 6.21 -6.86 -6.60
N VAL A 85 6.15 -5.94 -5.63
CA VAL A 85 6.38 -4.51 -5.85
C VAL A 85 7.86 -4.11 -5.94
N GLY A 86 8.77 -5.05 -5.65
CA GLY A 86 10.21 -4.80 -5.68
C GLY A 86 10.67 -3.78 -4.63
N LEU A 87 11.66 -2.95 -4.99
CA LEU A 87 12.22 -1.94 -4.11
C LEU A 87 11.39 -0.66 -4.13
N VAL A 88 10.76 -0.33 -3.00
CA VAL A 88 10.04 0.93 -2.81
C VAL A 88 10.95 1.97 -2.14
N ARG A 89 11.23 3.07 -2.85
CA ARG A 89 12.06 4.18 -2.35
C ARG A 89 11.20 5.24 -1.66
N LEU A 90 11.37 5.38 -0.34
CA LEU A 90 10.56 6.27 0.50
C LEU A 90 11.12 7.71 0.61
N ASP A 91 12.32 7.93 0.09
CA ASP A 91 13.05 9.19 0.13
C ASP A 91 12.88 10.05 -1.14
N LEU A 92 12.14 9.55 -2.13
CA LEU A 92 11.82 10.29 -3.35
C LEU A 92 10.50 11.06 -3.18
N ASN A 93 10.42 12.25 -3.80
CA ASN A 93 9.13 12.90 -4.06
C ASN A 93 8.40 12.06 -5.10
N GLN A 94 7.33 11.37 -4.70
CA GLN A 94 6.31 10.94 -5.65
C GLN A 94 5.35 12.12 -5.80
N GLU A 95 5.63 13.01 -6.75
CA GLU A 95 4.57 13.84 -7.30
C GLU A 95 3.68 12.90 -8.12
N GLY A 96 2.41 12.80 -7.74
CA GLY A 96 1.40 12.04 -8.49
C GLY A 96 1.17 12.59 -9.88
#